data_AF-A0A7S8IIY5-F1
#
_entry.id   AF-A0A7S8IIY5-F1
#
_cell.length_a   1.000
_cell.length_b   1.000
_cell.length_c   1.000
_cell.angle_alpha   90.00
_cell.angle_beta   90.00
_cell.angle_gamma   90.00
#
_symmetry.space_group_name_H-M   'P 1'
#
loop_
_entity.id
_entity.type
_entity.pdbx_description
1 polymer ?
#
loop_
_entity_poly.entity_id
_entity_poly.type
_entity_poly.pdbx_seq_one_letter_code
_entity_poly.pdbx_strand_id
1 'polypeptide(L)'
;MVDDIRHAESISGIPRGDCGDEGIHYHVGSPYVRRILGEYAIGGKVTSITVTADLPGLHCNMERVRVFDGETMIFEAPLHSLEGVTYAGPARQ
;
A
#
# COMPACT_ATOMS: atom_id res chain seq x y z
N MET A 1 0.53 19.97 -14.41
CA MET A 1 -0.30 19.54 -13.27
C MET A 1 0.64 18.72 -12.42
N VAL A 2 0.92 19.15 -11.18
CA VAL A 2 1.81 18.40 -10.29
C VAL A 2 0.99 17.21 -9.79
N ASP A 3 1.43 16.00 -10.11
CA ASP A 3 0.86 14.79 -9.53
C ASP A 3 1.01 14.91 -8.01
N ASP A 4 -0.10 15.04 -7.28
CA ASP A 4 -0.08 15.14 -5.81
C ASP A 4 0.19 13.75 -5.25
N ILE A 5 1.47 13.45 -5.02
CA ILE A 5 1.93 12.19 -4.43
C ILE A 5 1.98 12.36 -2.92
N ARG A 6 1.12 11.63 -2.20
CA ARG A 6 1.11 11.60 -0.74
C ARG A 6 1.87 10.37 -0.25
N HIS A 7 2.69 10.54 0.77
CA HIS A 7 3.42 9.44 1.40
C HIS A 7 2.69 8.96 2.65
N ALA A 8 2.27 7.70 2.66
CA ALA A 8 1.65 7.06 3.81
C ALA A 8 2.69 6.32 4.66
N GLU A 9 2.42 6.20 5.95
CA GLU A 9 3.25 5.46 6.90
C GLU A 9 2.82 3.99 6.98
N SER A 10 1.51 3.74 6.95
CA SER A 10 0.98 2.38 6.96
C SER A 10 -0.34 2.27 6.23
N ILE A 11 -0.64 1.06 5.78
CA ILE A 11 -1.93 0.69 5.21
C ILE A 11 -2.42 -0.62 5.81
N SER A 12 -3.72 -0.73 5.96
CA SER A 12 -4.42 -1.95 6.32
C SER A 12 -5.60 -2.20 5.38
N GLY A 13 -5.90 -3.45 5.12
CA GLY A 13 -7.12 -3.80 4.40
C GLY A 13 -7.33 -5.29 4.28
N ILE A 14 -8.52 -5.69 3.84
CA ILE A 14 -8.81 -7.09 3.54
C ILE A 14 -8.48 -7.32 2.05
N PRO A 15 -7.59 -8.27 1.70
CA PRO A 15 -7.41 -8.61 0.30
C PRO A 15 -8.71 -9.22 -0.23
N ARG A 16 -9.24 -8.66 -1.33
CA ARG A 16 -10.16 -9.42 -2.19
C ARG A 16 -9.38 -10.45 -3.01
N GLY A 17 -8.80 -11.43 -2.32
CA GLY A 17 -8.22 -12.65 -2.91
C GLY A 17 -9.05 -13.87 -2.54
N ASP A 18 -8.94 -14.95 -3.32
CA ASP A 18 -9.78 -16.17 -3.25
C ASP A 18 -9.86 -16.87 -1.88
N CYS A 19 -9.04 -16.50 -0.91
CA CYS A 19 -9.01 -17.15 0.41
C CYS A 19 -9.32 -16.25 1.61
N GLY A 20 -9.61 -14.93 1.46
CA GLY A 20 -10.26 -14.10 2.49
C GLY A 20 -9.70 -14.02 3.94
N ASP A 21 -8.65 -14.75 4.30
CA ASP A 21 -8.34 -15.06 5.70
C ASP A 21 -7.24 -14.19 6.32
N GLU A 22 -6.56 -13.34 5.54
CA GLU A 22 -5.42 -12.57 6.04
C GLU A 22 -5.48 -11.12 5.62
N GLY A 23 -5.76 -10.23 6.58
CA GLY A 23 -5.64 -8.80 6.39
C GLY A 23 -4.24 -8.42 5.91
N ILE A 24 -4.17 -7.53 4.94
CA ILE A 24 -2.95 -6.87 4.52
C ILE A 24 -2.63 -5.80 5.57
N HIS A 25 -1.41 -5.84 6.11
CA HIS A 25 -0.88 -4.77 6.96
C HIS A 25 0.54 -4.45 6.51
N TYR A 26 0.74 -3.28 5.91
CA TYR A 26 2.07 -2.78 5.53
C TYR A 26 2.39 -1.53 6.32
N HIS A 27 3.63 -1.43 6.79
CA HIS A 27 4.15 -0.28 7.51
C HIS A 27 5.56 0.02 7.00
N VAL A 28 5.83 1.28 6.67
CA VAL A 28 7.15 1.72 6.21
C VAL A 28 8.21 1.39 7.26
N GLY A 29 9.29 0.75 6.85
CA GLY A 29 10.34 0.29 7.75
C GLY A 29 10.13 -1.10 8.33
N SER A 30 8.97 -1.73 8.14
CA SER A 30 8.68 -3.08 8.65
C SER A 30 8.89 -4.15 7.57
N PRO A 31 9.29 -5.37 7.95
CA PRO A 31 9.25 -6.51 7.04
C PRO A 31 7.81 -6.82 6.66
N TYR A 32 7.61 -7.34 5.45
CA TYR A 32 6.32 -7.86 5.04
C TYR A 32 6.38 -9.37 4.81
N VAL A 33 5.26 -10.02 5.10
CA VAL A 33 5.08 -11.44 4.87
C VAL A 33 4.35 -11.62 3.54
N ARG A 34 4.77 -12.60 2.76
CA ARG A 34 4.03 -13.04 1.58
C ARG A 34 4.04 -14.56 1.50
N ARG A 35 3.05 -15.12 0.82
CA ARG A 35 3.02 -16.55 0.54
C ARG A 35 3.99 -16.87 -0.60
N ILE A 36 5.03 -17.65 -0.31
CA ILE A 36 6.03 -18.13 -1.27
C ILE A 36 5.94 -19.65 -1.30
N LEU A 37 5.59 -20.23 -2.46
CA LEU A 37 5.49 -21.68 -2.64
C LEU A 37 4.58 -22.38 -1.61
N GLY A 38 3.54 -21.68 -1.14
CA GLY A 38 2.58 -22.22 -0.17
C GLY A 38 2.92 -21.93 1.29
N GLU A 39 4.12 -21.45 1.61
CA GLU A 39 4.56 -21.09 2.97
C GLU A 39 4.61 -19.57 3.19
N TYR A 40 4.46 -19.14 4.44
CA TYR A 40 4.62 -17.75 4.82
C TYR A 40 6.09 -17.43 5.08
N ALA A 41 6.64 -16.54 4.27
CA ALA A 41 8.02 -16.09 4.40
C ALA A 41 8.10 -14.57 4.39
N ILE A 42 9.13 -14.04 5.03
CA ILE A 42 9.46 -12.61 4.92
C ILE A 42 9.89 -12.37 3.48
N GLY A 43 9.07 -11.59 2.76
CA GLY A 43 9.31 -11.27 1.36
C GLY A 43 10.36 -10.18 1.17
N GLY A 44 10.57 -9.35 2.20
CA GLY A 44 11.44 -8.19 2.14
C GLY A 44 11.02 -7.12 3.15
N LYS A 45 11.30 -5.85 2.85
CA LYS A 45 11.02 -4.70 3.73
C LYS A 45 10.25 -3.62 2.98
N VAL A 46 9.19 -3.11 3.60
CA VAL A 46 8.47 -1.95 3.04
C VAL A 46 9.35 -0.72 3.19
N THR A 47 9.69 -0.10 2.08
CA THR A 47 10.54 1.10 2.03
C THR A 47 9.73 2.38 1.83
N SER A 48 8.61 2.29 1.11
CA SER A 48 7.71 3.43 0.92
C SER A 48 6.29 2.98 0.61
N ILE A 49 5.34 3.85 0.94
CA ILE A 49 3.94 3.72 0.53
C ILE A 49 3.51 5.07 -0.05
N THR A 50 2.97 5.05 -1.26
CA THR A 50 2.51 6.25 -1.96
C THR A 50 1.03 6.17 -2.27
N VAL A 51 0.33 7.30 -2.16
CA VAL A 51 -1.05 7.46 -2.59
C VAL A 51 -1.10 8.54 -3.65
N THR A 52 -1.57 8.20 -4.85
CA THR A 52 -1.60 9.10 -6.01
C THR A 52 -2.96 9.08 -6.67
N ALA A 53 -3.44 10.22 -7.16
CA ALA A 53 -4.57 10.24 -8.10
C ALA A 53 -4.15 9.64 -9.45
N ASP A 54 -5.02 8.86 -10.10
CA ASP A 54 -4.80 8.50 -11.50
C ASP A 54 -4.96 9.72 -12.43
N LEU A 55 -4.16 9.76 -13.49
CA LEU A 55 -4.24 10.79 -14.53
C LEU A 55 -5.64 10.85 -15.19
N PRO A 56 -6.07 12.04 -15.64
CA PRO A 56 -7.38 12.23 -16.25
C PRO A 56 -7.51 11.42 -17.55
N GLY A 57 -8.44 10.47 -17.61
CA GLY A 57 -8.69 9.69 -18.82
C GLY A 57 -9.60 8.48 -18.66
N LEU A 58 -9.65 7.89 -17.46
CA LEU A 58 -10.73 6.98 -17.08
C LEU A 58 -11.67 7.71 -16.11
N HIS A 59 -12.97 7.48 -16.25
CA HIS A 59 -14.05 8.03 -15.40
C HIS A 59 -14.02 7.52 -13.94
N CYS A 60 -12.84 7.31 -13.40
CA CYS A 60 -12.59 6.87 -12.04
C CYS A 60 -11.44 7.73 -11.53
N ASN A 61 -11.74 8.95 -11.08
CA ASN A 61 -10.86 9.77 -10.24
C ASN A 61 -10.63 9.04 -8.90
N MET A 62 -9.96 7.89 -8.96
CA MET A 62 -9.74 7.00 -7.83
C MET A 62 -8.27 7.11 -7.45
N GLU A 63 -8.05 7.41 -6.19
CA GLU A 63 -6.70 7.39 -5.63
C GLU A 63 -6.22 5.94 -5.59
N ARG A 64 -4.97 5.72 -5.99
CA ARG A 64 -4.29 4.42 -5.89
C ARG A 64 -3.24 4.46 -4.81
N VAL A 65 -3.14 3.36 -4.08
CA VAL A 65 -2.09 3.10 -3.11
C VAL A 65 -1.11 2.11 -3.71
N ARG A 66 0.18 2.43 -3.60
CA ARG A 66 1.29 1.57 -4.02
C ARG A 66 2.26 1.38 -2.87
N VAL A 67 2.73 0.16 -2.67
CA VAL A 67 3.73 -0.21 -1.66
C VAL A 67 4.98 -0.70 -2.36
N PHE A 68 6.14 -0.28 -1.87
CA PHE A 68 7.44 -0.57 -2.49
C PHE A 68 8.42 -1.22 -1.52
N ASP A 69 9.21 -2.16 -2.05
CA ASP A 69 10.48 -2.63 -1.48
C ASP A 69 11.64 -2.15 -2.38
N GLY A 70 12.37 -1.14 -1.89
CA GLY A 70 13.29 -0.35 -2.71
C GLY A 70 12.56 0.29 -3.89
N GLU A 71 12.98 -0.06 -5.10
CA GLU A 71 12.36 0.39 -6.35
C GLU A 71 11.27 -0.59 -6.85
N THR A 72 11.08 -1.73 -6.19
CA THR A 72 10.13 -2.76 -6.64
C THR A 72 8.76 -2.52 -6.02
N MET A 73 7.73 -2.37 -6.85
CA MET A 73 6.34 -2.33 -6.38
C MET A 73 5.87 -3.72 -6.00
N ILE A 74 5.45 -3.90 -4.75
CA ILE A 74 5.03 -5.20 -4.19
C ILE A 74 3.51 -5.31 -4.02
N PHE A 75 2.81 -4.18 -4.02
CA PHE A 75 1.35 -4.14 -3.88
C PHE A 75 0.79 -2.86 -4.52
N GLU A 76 -0.33 -2.99 -5.22
CA GLU A 76 -1.13 -1.87 -5.74
C GLU A 76 -2.62 -2.16 -5.47
N ALA A 77 -3.34 -1.17 -4.94
CA ALA A 77 -4.79 -1.25 -4.80
C ALA A 77 -5.44 0.13 -4.90
N PRO A 78 -6.72 0.22 -5.32
CA PRO A 78 -7.49 1.44 -5.15
C PRO A 78 -7.64 1.79 -3.66
N LEU A 79 -7.48 3.07 -3.30
CA LEU A 79 -7.56 3.54 -1.91
C LEU A 79 -8.87 3.14 -1.23
N HIS A 80 -10.00 3.21 -1.96
CA HIS A 80 -11.32 2.86 -1.45
C HIS A 80 -11.51 1.36 -1.16
N SER A 81 -10.56 0.50 -1.57
CA SER A 81 -10.55 -0.93 -1.26
C SER A 81 -9.77 -1.26 0.01
N LEU A 82 -9.11 -0.27 0.62
CA LEU A 82 -8.38 -0.42 1.88
C LEU A 82 -9.27 -0.04 3.05
N GLU A 83 -9.02 -0.65 4.21
CA GLU A 83 -9.72 -0.33 5.45
C GLU A 83 -9.12 0.87 6.16
N GLY A 84 -7.80 1.05 6.04
CA GLY A 84 -7.08 2.12 6.72
C GLY A 84 -5.83 2.54 5.96
N VAL A 85 -5.60 3.85 5.92
CA VAL A 85 -4.34 4.45 5.50
C VAL A 85 -3.95 5.48 6.56
N THR A 86 -2.77 5.30 7.13
CA THR A 86 -2.22 6.22 8.12
C THR A 86 -1.12 7.04 7.47
N TYR A 87 -1.18 8.34 7.66
CA TYR A 87 -0.12 9.26 7.26
C TYR A 87 0.67 9.64 8.50
N ALA A 88 1.98 9.85 8.35
CA ALA A 88 2.77 10.40 9.42
C ALA A 88 2.14 11.74 9.85
N GLY A 89 1.74 11.84 11.12
CA GLY A 89 1.27 13.11 11.67
C GLY A 89 2.35 14.18 11.56
N PRO A 90 2.00 15.47 11.65
CA PRO A 90 3.02 16.51 11.78
C PRO A 90 3.94 16.12 12.95
N ALA A 91 5.25 16.09 12.70
CA ALA A 91 6.21 15.84 13.76
C ALA A 91 5.88 16.80 14.91
N ARG A 92 5.47 16.24 16.06
CA ARG A 92 5.33 17.05 17.28
C ARG A 92 6.72 17.60 17.58
N GLN A 93 6.90 18.90 17.34
CA GLN A 93 8.03 19.67 17.82
C GLN A 93 8.00 19.74 19.35
#